data_AF-A0A934D410-F1
#
_entry.id   AF-A0A934D410-F1
#
_cell.length_a   1.000
_cell.length_b   1.000
_cell.length_c   1.000
_cell.angle_alpha   90.00
_cell.angle_beta   90.00
_cell.angle_gamma   90.00
#
_symmetry.space_group_name_H-M   'P 1'
#
loop_
_entity.id
_entity.type
_entity.pdbx_description
1 polymer ?
#
loop_
_entity_poly.entity_id
_entity_poly.type
_entity_poly.pdbx_seq_one_letter_code
_entity_poly.pdbx_strand_id
1 'polypeptide(L)'
;MLACSLLATLAALCTAPARAQDREPAPPIPFEALGLALIAAADARRGGEPVTEGDDAELLFLRRIEPLHQRIRLGAIELWVPAVTIQCDLKLGPALPLAQVAPIAKATLKLERQWTELAGLDGGNAARAKKAFTRIESWANSLSAPRLAESTPELVAEHEWLSACFRRDPSNSKSRGKEKPFGIVVLLAPERPHYLALLGAAGVLDGRYQKWFWDPSGRRSAGTPLYRGSCLVPFAYGPNTDEGPHCETQPLEPQDRVQLVIHTLSHTVTSNVTPVAPTWFAEGLALFDTIRATGADETMCTGVREQTQTMMQLGPGNTARGPAGMLVWVTREASPYREGSSPRFFLKELAAAWDAKRGFAILDLDAGKVAQYERGPLLGARAVLPDSIASAPDGVKKGFAEFFRAYCAGFVDYLFETKLKNDRLLHLVLAELQTRTYDASQEAPDDLLEALEKWTNKSLDPASAGTDSVERAFGDWISRRR
;
A
#
# COMPACT_ATOMS: atom_id res chain seq x y z
N MET A 1 32.31 -58.64 21.81
CA MET A 1 32.60 -57.73 20.68
C MET A 1 31.69 -58.07 19.51
N LEU A 2 30.54 -57.40 19.40
CA LEU A 2 29.90 -57.00 18.14
C LEU A 2 28.63 -56.25 18.52
N ALA A 3 28.48 -55.08 17.92
CA ALA A 3 27.62 -53.99 18.34
C ALA A 3 26.14 -54.26 18.03
N CYS A 4 25.32 -54.02 19.04
CA CYS A 4 23.92 -53.63 18.88
C CYS A 4 23.89 -52.17 18.40
N SER A 5 23.83 -51.96 17.08
CA SER A 5 23.70 -50.63 16.47
C SER A 5 22.50 -50.59 15.53
N LEU A 6 21.30 -50.64 16.10
CA LEU A 6 20.05 -50.56 15.35
C LEU A 6 18.92 -49.99 16.22
N LEU A 7 19.16 -48.87 16.92
CA LEU A 7 18.16 -48.22 17.78
C LEU A 7 18.41 -46.72 18.04
N ALA A 8 19.02 -45.97 17.10
CA ALA A 8 19.40 -44.56 17.34
C ALA A 8 18.95 -43.54 16.26
N THR A 9 18.05 -43.88 15.33
CA THR A 9 17.72 -42.94 14.24
C THR A 9 16.22 -42.78 13.94
N LEU A 10 15.33 -43.02 14.90
CA LEU A 10 13.87 -42.88 14.69
C LEU A 10 13.09 -42.41 15.94
N ALA A 11 13.71 -41.60 16.82
CA ALA A 11 13.05 -41.06 18.01
C ALA A 11 13.38 -39.56 18.24
N ALA A 12 13.31 -38.75 17.19
CA ALA A 12 13.44 -37.28 17.28
C ALA A 12 12.37 -36.53 16.46
N LEU A 13 11.23 -37.18 16.20
CA LEU A 13 10.04 -36.55 15.62
C LEU A 13 8.87 -36.79 16.58
N CYS A 14 8.18 -35.69 16.92
CA CYS A 14 6.94 -35.63 17.70
C CYS A 14 7.06 -35.67 19.24
N THR A 15 7.76 -34.71 19.82
CA THR A 15 7.24 -34.07 21.05
C THR A 15 6.79 -32.67 20.68
N ALA A 16 5.47 -32.52 20.46
CA ALA A 16 4.83 -31.22 20.42
C ALA A 16 5.22 -30.44 21.68
N PRO A 17 5.55 -29.13 21.59
CA PRO A 17 5.76 -28.34 22.80
C PRO A 17 4.46 -28.43 23.60
N ALA A 18 4.60 -28.77 24.88
CA ALA A 18 3.49 -28.85 25.83
C ALA A 18 2.57 -27.64 25.64
N ARG A 19 1.27 -27.90 25.43
CA ARG A 19 0.23 -26.88 25.32
C ARG A 19 0.41 -25.86 26.45
N ALA A 20 0.79 -24.64 26.07
CA ALA A 20 0.69 -23.46 26.89
C ALA A 20 -0.80 -23.16 27.13
N GLN A 21 -1.44 -23.87 28.08
CA GLN A 21 -2.84 -23.64 28.43
C GLN A 21 -3.06 -23.13 29.86
N ASP A 22 -2.01 -23.05 30.70
CA ASP A 22 -2.17 -22.65 32.12
C ASP A 22 -1.27 -21.47 32.56
N ARG A 23 -0.79 -20.64 31.62
CA ARG A 23 -0.18 -19.36 32.00
C ARG A 23 -1.17 -18.25 31.70
N GLU A 24 -1.52 -17.46 32.72
CA GLU A 24 -2.15 -16.15 32.51
C GLU A 24 -1.38 -15.44 31.38
N PRO A 25 -2.07 -14.92 30.35
CA PRO A 25 -1.40 -14.21 29.28
C PRO A 25 -0.64 -13.04 29.91
N ALA A 26 0.66 -12.95 29.60
CA ALA A 26 1.48 -11.85 30.07
C ALA A 26 0.80 -10.52 29.70
N PRO A 27 0.85 -9.50 30.58
CA PRO A 27 0.19 -8.24 30.32
C PRO A 27 0.69 -7.65 28.98
N PRO A 28 -0.19 -7.00 28.22
CA PRO A 28 0.15 -6.47 26.92
C PRO A 28 1.30 -5.46 27.02
N ILE A 29 2.30 -5.61 26.15
CA ILE A 29 3.44 -4.70 26.11
C ILE A 29 3.00 -3.40 25.41
N PRO A 30 3.15 -2.24 26.06
CA PRO A 30 2.77 -0.97 25.45
C PRO A 30 3.61 -0.65 24.19
N PHE A 31 2.98 0.01 23.21
CA PHE A 31 3.67 0.59 22.04
C PHE A 31 4.90 1.40 22.45
N GLU A 32 4.75 2.21 23.50
CA GLU A 32 5.82 3.04 24.04
C GLU A 32 7.06 2.24 24.43
N ALA A 33 6.89 1.13 25.16
CA ALA A 33 8.01 0.31 25.61
C ALA A 33 8.77 -0.34 24.43
N LEU A 34 8.04 -0.84 23.43
CA LEU A 34 8.63 -1.38 22.19
C LEU A 34 9.34 -0.27 21.39
N GLY A 35 8.74 0.91 21.29
CA GLY A 35 9.31 2.06 20.61
C GLY A 35 10.60 2.56 21.25
N LEU A 36 10.60 2.70 22.58
CA LEU A 36 11.79 3.08 23.34
C LEU A 36 12.90 2.04 23.23
N ALA A 37 12.57 0.74 23.23
CA ALA A 37 13.55 -0.32 23.01
C ALA A 37 14.20 -0.22 21.62
N LEU A 38 13.41 0.06 20.57
CA LEU A 38 13.93 0.29 19.22
C LEU A 38 14.85 1.50 19.17
N ILE A 39 14.42 2.63 19.74
CA ILE A 39 15.22 3.87 19.77
C ILE A 39 16.54 3.64 20.50
N ALA A 40 16.51 3.02 21.69
CA ALA A 40 17.70 2.72 22.46
C ALA A 40 18.67 1.80 21.69
N ALA A 41 18.15 0.79 20.98
CA ALA A 41 18.98 -0.07 20.14
C ALA A 41 19.62 0.70 18.97
N ALA A 42 18.89 1.63 18.34
CA ALA A 42 19.42 2.46 17.26
C ALA A 42 20.52 3.41 17.76
N ASP A 43 20.33 3.97 18.95
CA ASP A 43 21.27 4.90 19.57
C ASP A 43 22.58 4.23 19.96
N ALA A 44 22.48 3.01 20.51
CA ALA A 44 23.65 2.20 20.82
C ALA A 44 24.51 1.94 19.57
N ARG A 45 23.90 1.78 18.39
CA ARG A 45 24.63 1.58 17.12
C ARG A 45 25.22 2.85 16.54
N ARG A 46 24.68 4.01 16.87
CA ARG A 46 25.16 5.30 16.37
C ARG A 46 26.46 5.75 17.04
N GLY A 47 26.82 5.17 18.20
CA GLY A 47 28.06 5.54 18.89
C GLY A 47 28.05 6.95 19.48
N GLY A 48 26.87 7.52 19.76
CA GLY A 48 26.73 8.79 20.48
C GLY A 48 26.62 10.05 19.62
N GLU A 49 26.55 9.95 18.28
CA GLU A 49 26.26 11.12 17.45
C GLU A 49 24.84 11.64 17.74
N PRO A 50 24.65 12.94 18.05
CA PRO A 50 23.32 13.47 18.29
C PRO A 50 22.51 13.50 16.98
N VAL A 51 21.21 13.20 17.08
CA VAL A 51 20.27 13.54 16.02
C VAL A 51 19.84 14.97 16.25
N THR A 52 20.00 15.84 15.26
CA THR A 52 19.68 17.27 15.40
C THR A 52 18.19 17.47 15.65
N GLU A 53 17.83 17.92 16.85
CA GLU A 53 16.46 18.37 17.15
C GLU A 53 16.17 19.65 16.36
N GLY A 54 15.14 19.61 15.51
CA GLY A 54 14.79 20.68 14.55
C GLY A 54 14.43 20.16 13.15
N ASP A 55 14.72 18.90 12.86
CA ASP A 55 14.24 18.20 11.67
C ASP A 55 12.71 17.98 11.74
N ASP A 56 12.04 17.99 10.57
CA ASP A 56 10.65 17.54 10.46
C ASP A 56 10.50 16.14 11.08
N ALA A 57 9.36 15.83 11.70
CA ALA A 57 9.19 14.62 12.49
C ALA A 57 9.46 13.33 11.70
N GLU A 58 9.09 13.32 10.41
CA GLU A 58 9.45 12.25 9.47
C GLU A 58 10.97 12.07 9.41
N LEU A 59 11.71 13.16 9.24
CA LEU A 59 13.16 13.14 9.09
C LEU A 59 13.85 12.76 10.41
N LEU A 60 13.35 13.26 11.54
CA LEU A 60 13.80 12.87 12.88
C LEU A 60 13.66 11.36 13.08
N PHE A 61 12.47 10.81 12.80
CA PHE A 61 12.18 9.38 12.90
C PHE A 61 13.10 8.54 12.01
N LEU A 62 13.15 8.84 10.71
CA LEU A 62 13.95 8.09 9.74
C LEU A 62 15.43 8.13 10.08
N ARG A 63 15.97 9.32 10.39
CA ARG A 63 17.37 9.45 10.85
C ARG A 63 17.59 8.58 12.06
N ARG A 64 16.71 8.64 13.08
CA ARG A 64 16.90 7.92 14.34
C ARG A 64 17.05 6.41 14.12
N ILE A 65 16.18 5.81 13.33
CA ILE A 65 16.13 4.35 13.13
C ILE A 65 17.06 3.82 12.03
N GLU A 66 17.59 4.69 11.17
CA GLU A 66 18.49 4.32 10.06
C GLU A 66 19.61 3.34 10.45
N PRO A 67 20.34 3.50 11.59
CA PRO A 67 21.42 2.57 11.98
C PRO A 67 20.99 1.12 12.21
N LEU A 68 19.68 0.86 12.39
CA LEU A 68 19.13 -0.49 12.53
C LEU A 68 18.74 -1.14 11.20
N HIS A 69 18.81 -0.41 10.09
CA HIS A 69 18.29 -0.84 8.80
C HIS A 69 19.39 -0.90 7.74
N GLN A 70 19.35 -1.96 6.94
CA GLN A 70 20.00 -1.99 5.64
C GLN A 70 19.09 -1.29 4.62
N ARG A 71 19.65 -0.30 3.92
CA ARG A 71 18.94 0.48 2.90
C ARG A 71 19.18 -0.12 1.52
N ILE A 72 18.10 -0.49 0.84
CA ILE A 72 18.11 -0.95 -0.55
C ILE A 72 17.44 0.15 -1.38
N ARG A 73 18.25 0.96 -2.04
CA ARG A 73 17.76 2.03 -2.93
C ARG A 73 17.44 1.44 -4.29
N LEU A 74 16.22 1.66 -4.78
CA LEU A 74 15.75 1.16 -6.09
C LEU A 74 15.56 2.29 -7.11
N GLY A 75 15.90 3.51 -6.71
CA GLY A 75 15.72 4.74 -7.47
C GLY A 75 15.24 5.83 -6.52
N ALA A 76 14.04 6.34 -6.77
CA ALA A 76 13.30 7.24 -5.89
C ALA A 76 12.74 6.54 -4.65
N ILE A 77 12.55 5.22 -4.71
CA ILE A 77 12.01 4.40 -3.64
C ILE A 77 13.14 3.64 -2.92
N GLU A 78 13.06 3.57 -1.59
CA GLU A 78 14.01 2.85 -0.74
C GLU A 78 13.28 1.79 0.10
N LEU A 79 13.77 0.55 0.07
CA LEU A 79 13.36 -0.49 1.01
C LEU A 79 14.31 -0.50 2.20
N TRP A 80 13.76 -0.35 3.40
CA TRP A 80 14.51 -0.38 4.65
C TRP A 80 14.28 -1.73 5.31
N VAL A 81 15.32 -2.56 5.26
CA VAL A 81 15.34 -3.93 5.75
C VAL A 81 15.97 -3.95 7.14
N PRO A 82 15.29 -4.42 8.19
CA PRO A 82 15.88 -4.43 9.52
C PRO A 82 17.07 -5.39 9.59
N ALA A 83 18.23 -4.85 9.99
CA ALA A 83 19.44 -5.61 10.27
C ALA A 83 19.37 -6.35 11.61
N VAL A 84 18.41 -5.96 12.47
CA VAL A 84 17.97 -6.66 13.69
C VAL A 84 16.49 -6.36 13.92
N THR A 85 15.79 -7.29 14.55
CA THR A 85 14.37 -7.14 14.88
C THR A 85 14.17 -6.87 16.37
N ILE A 86 13.07 -6.21 16.74
CA ILE A 86 12.66 -6.12 18.14
C ILE A 86 11.71 -7.29 18.41
N GLN A 87 11.94 -7.98 19.52
CA GLN A 87 11.16 -9.12 19.98
C GLN A 87 10.21 -8.71 21.11
N CYS A 88 9.26 -9.58 21.44
CA CYS A 88 8.31 -9.34 22.54
C CYS A 88 8.99 -9.23 23.89
N ASP A 89 10.13 -9.86 24.12
CA ASP A 89 10.87 -9.69 25.37
C ASP A 89 11.74 -8.42 25.38
N LEU A 90 11.49 -7.48 24.45
CA LEU A 90 12.22 -6.23 24.23
C LEU A 90 13.68 -6.43 23.82
N LYS A 91 14.09 -7.64 23.43
CA LYS A 91 15.43 -7.94 22.96
C LYS A 91 15.55 -7.86 21.45
N LEU A 92 16.80 -7.85 20.99
CA LEU A 92 17.14 -7.93 19.58
C LEU A 92 17.06 -9.38 19.09
N GLY A 93 16.33 -9.57 18.00
CA GLY A 93 16.24 -10.81 17.26
C GLY A 93 17.02 -10.77 15.94
N PRO A 94 16.95 -11.86 15.16
CA PRO A 94 17.67 -12.00 13.90
C PRO A 94 17.17 -11.01 12.84
N ALA A 95 18.04 -10.72 11.86
CA ALA A 95 17.74 -9.91 10.68
C ALA A 95 16.78 -10.62 9.72
N LEU A 96 16.09 -9.84 8.88
CA LEU A 96 15.31 -10.39 7.76
C LEU A 96 16.25 -10.90 6.66
N PRO A 97 16.13 -12.16 6.19
CA PRO A 97 16.97 -12.68 5.11
C PRO A 97 16.71 -11.96 3.78
N LEU A 98 17.78 -11.56 3.07
CA LEU A 98 17.68 -10.84 1.78
C LEU A 98 16.93 -11.61 0.70
N ALA A 99 16.97 -12.94 0.72
CA ALA A 99 16.20 -13.78 -0.21
C ALA A 99 14.68 -13.51 -0.14
N GLN A 100 14.16 -13.13 1.04
CA GLN A 100 12.75 -12.75 1.21
C GLN A 100 12.46 -11.34 0.68
N VAL A 101 13.49 -10.50 0.55
CA VAL A 101 13.39 -9.11 0.07
C VAL A 101 13.47 -9.03 -1.46
N ALA A 102 14.19 -9.95 -2.10
CA ALA A 102 14.41 -9.91 -3.55
C ALA A 102 13.11 -9.84 -4.40
N PRO A 103 12.04 -10.61 -4.13
CA PRO A 103 10.77 -10.47 -4.86
C PRO A 103 10.12 -9.10 -4.67
N ILE A 104 10.23 -8.52 -3.47
CA ILE A 104 9.68 -7.20 -3.12
C ILE A 104 10.43 -6.10 -3.87
N ALA A 105 11.76 -6.18 -3.91
CA ALA A 105 12.59 -5.24 -4.65
C ALA A 105 12.26 -5.24 -6.14
N LYS A 106 12.05 -6.42 -6.75
CA LYS A 106 11.66 -6.54 -8.17
C LYS A 106 10.30 -5.91 -8.43
N ALA A 107 9.31 -6.18 -7.58
CA ALA A 107 7.98 -5.60 -7.73
C ALA A 107 8.01 -4.07 -7.52
N THR A 108 8.80 -3.59 -6.56
CA THR A 108 8.97 -2.16 -6.27
C THR A 108 9.62 -1.43 -7.45
N LEU A 109 10.63 -2.03 -8.08
CA LEU A 109 11.25 -1.47 -9.27
C LEU A 109 10.29 -1.40 -10.47
N LYS A 110 9.42 -2.41 -10.64
CA LYS A 110 8.36 -2.38 -11.65
C LYS A 110 7.37 -1.25 -11.39
N LEU A 111 6.98 -1.03 -10.13
CA LEU A 111 6.13 0.10 -9.74
C LEU A 111 6.79 1.44 -10.07
N GLU A 112 8.02 1.66 -9.65
CA GLU A 112 8.73 2.92 -9.91
C GLU A 112 8.86 3.20 -11.41
N ARG A 113 9.15 2.15 -12.20
CA ARG A 113 9.16 2.24 -13.65
C ARG A 113 7.81 2.62 -14.24
N GLN A 114 6.72 2.01 -13.77
CA GLN A 114 5.36 2.34 -14.23
C GLN A 114 5.04 3.81 -13.96
N TRP A 115 5.29 4.31 -12.76
CA TRP A 115 5.07 5.72 -12.42
C TRP A 115 5.97 6.67 -13.21
N THR A 116 7.21 6.26 -13.51
CA THR A 116 8.11 7.02 -14.39
C THR A 116 7.58 7.09 -15.83
N GLU A 117 6.98 6.00 -16.33
CA GLU A 117 6.32 5.98 -17.63
C GLU A 117 5.04 6.85 -17.62
N LEU A 118 4.26 6.83 -16.54
CA LEU A 118 3.07 7.68 -16.36
C LEU A 118 3.42 9.17 -16.29
N ALA A 119 4.59 9.52 -15.75
CA ALA A 119 5.09 10.89 -15.69
C ALA A 119 5.46 11.49 -17.07
N GLY A 120 5.43 10.71 -18.15
CA GLY A 120 5.55 11.23 -19.52
C GLY A 120 6.92 11.81 -19.86
N LEU A 121 8.00 11.07 -19.58
CA LEU A 121 9.35 11.48 -19.98
C LEU A 121 9.48 11.56 -21.50
N ASP A 122 10.16 12.60 -21.99
CA ASP A 122 10.47 12.80 -23.41
C ASP A 122 11.61 11.89 -23.89
N GLY A 123 11.71 11.69 -25.21
CA GLY A 123 12.49 10.61 -25.84
C GLY A 123 13.87 10.33 -25.23
N GLY A 124 14.73 11.34 -25.10
CA GLY A 124 16.09 11.18 -24.54
C GLY A 124 16.08 10.77 -23.06
N ASN A 125 15.17 11.33 -22.27
CA ASN A 125 15.01 10.97 -20.86
C ASN A 125 14.36 9.59 -20.70
N ALA A 126 13.42 9.21 -21.56
CA ALA A 126 12.82 7.87 -21.57
C ALA A 126 13.88 6.79 -21.87
N ALA A 127 14.79 7.03 -22.82
CA ALA A 127 15.89 6.11 -23.12
C ALA A 127 16.87 5.98 -21.95
N ARG A 128 17.19 7.09 -21.26
CA ARG A 128 18.04 7.09 -20.06
C ARG A 128 17.38 6.33 -18.92
N ALA A 129 16.09 6.57 -18.65
CA ALA A 129 15.33 5.85 -17.63
C ALA A 129 15.32 4.35 -17.87
N LYS A 130 15.08 3.92 -19.11
CA LYS A 130 15.14 2.49 -19.46
C LYS A 130 16.50 1.87 -19.13
N LYS A 131 17.60 2.56 -19.46
CA LYS A 131 18.96 2.10 -19.15
C LYS A 131 19.22 2.05 -17.64
N ALA A 132 18.81 3.08 -16.90
CA ALA A 132 18.92 3.14 -15.44
C ALA A 132 18.17 1.96 -14.79
N PHE A 133 16.91 1.74 -15.16
CA PHE A 133 16.10 0.64 -14.64
C PHE A 133 16.72 -0.73 -14.94
N THR A 134 17.26 -0.97 -16.13
CA THR A 134 17.95 -2.24 -16.45
C THR A 134 19.17 -2.47 -15.56
N ARG A 135 19.96 -1.42 -15.27
CA ARG A 135 21.12 -1.53 -14.36
C ARG A 135 20.70 -1.85 -12.93
N ILE A 136 19.71 -1.12 -12.43
CA ILE A 136 19.18 -1.33 -11.07
C ILE A 136 18.52 -2.71 -10.95
N GLU A 137 17.81 -3.17 -11.98
CA GLU A 137 17.22 -4.51 -12.02
C GLU A 137 18.29 -5.60 -11.94
N SER A 138 19.38 -5.46 -12.70
CA SER A 138 20.52 -6.37 -12.64
C SER A 138 21.11 -6.43 -11.22
N TRP A 139 21.29 -5.29 -10.58
CA TRP A 139 21.75 -5.23 -9.19
C TRP A 139 20.73 -5.82 -8.21
N ALA A 140 19.45 -5.50 -8.32
CA ALA A 140 18.38 -6.03 -7.45
C ALA A 140 18.23 -7.55 -7.58
N ASN A 141 18.54 -8.12 -8.75
CA ASN A 141 18.59 -9.57 -8.93
C ASN A 141 19.71 -10.25 -8.14
N SER A 142 20.75 -9.51 -7.71
CA SER A 142 21.82 -10.02 -6.84
C SER A 142 21.41 -10.13 -5.36
N LEU A 143 20.26 -9.59 -4.96
CA LEU A 143 19.75 -9.65 -3.58
C LEU A 143 19.47 -11.09 -3.09
N SER A 144 19.43 -12.07 -3.99
CA SER A 144 19.34 -13.49 -3.64
C SER A 144 20.68 -14.10 -3.18
N ALA A 145 21.79 -13.36 -3.32
CA ALA A 145 23.11 -13.80 -2.88
C ALA A 145 23.28 -13.61 -1.35
N PRO A 146 24.19 -14.38 -0.71
CA PRO A 146 24.46 -14.28 0.73
C PRO A 146 25.02 -12.92 1.16
N ARG A 147 25.55 -12.14 0.22
CA ARG A 147 26.10 -10.81 0.43
C ARG A 147 25.60 -9.88 -0.66
N LEU A 148 25.17 -8.69 -0.24
CA LEU A 148 24.78 -7.61 -1.15
C LEU A 148 25.98 -7.20 -1.99
N ALA A 149 25.80 -7.05 -3.30
CA ALA A 149 26.80 -6.36 -4.12
C ALA A 149 26.86 -4.88 -3.71
N GLU A 150 28.07 -4.37 -3.49
CA GLU A 150 28.28 -2.95 -3.20
C GLU A 150 27.73 -2.08 -4.34
N SER A 151 27.14 -0.94 -3.97
CA SER A 151 26.69 0.03 -4.97
C SER A 151 27.90 0.69 -5.62
N THR A 152 27.99 0.59 -6.96
CA THR A 152 29.04 1.30 -7.71
C THR A 152 28.68 2.80 -7.84
N PRO A 153 29.65 3.69 -8.06
CA PRO A 153 29.39 5.12 -8.27
C PRO A 153 28.38 5.38 -9.40
N GLU A 154 28.40 4.57 -10.46
CA GLU A 154 27.45 4.66 -11.56
C GLU A 154 26.03 4.31 -11.10
N LEU A 155 25.88 3.25 -10.29
CA LEU A 155 24.58 2.85 -9.76
C LEU A 155 24.01 3.94 -8.85
N VAL A 156 24.84 4.56 -8.01
CA VAL A 156 24.47 5.71 -7.18
C VAL A 156 23.95 6.87 -8.05
N ALA A 157 24.67 7.22 -9.12
CA ALA A 157 24.26 8.28 -10.03
C ALA A 157 22.94 7.98 -10.76
N GLU A 158 22.67 6.73 -11.12
CA GLU A 158 21.38 6.33 -11.71
C GLU A 158 20.23 6.48 -10.69
N HIS A 159 20.46 6.11 -9.41
CA HIS A 159 19.47 6.28 -8.37
C HIS A 159 19.14 7.75 -8.10
N GLU A 160 20.14 8.60 -8.03
CA GLU A 160 19.97 10.05 -7.85
C GLU A 160 19.21 10.67 -9.00
N TRP A 161 19.54 10.29 -10.23
CA TRP A 161 18.85 10.79 -11.41
C TRP A 161 17.37 10.36 -11.46
N LEU A 162 17.07 9.08 -11.21
CA LEU A 162 15.68 8.60 -11.13
C LEU A 162 14.92 9.28 -9.98
N SER A 163 15.55 9.47 -8.83
CA SER A 163 14.98 10.24 -7.70
C SER A 163 14.59 11.65 -8.12
N ALA A 164 15.45 12.34 -8.88
CA ALA A 164 15.18 13.70 -9.37
C ALA A 164 14.03 13.73 -10.39
N CYS A 165 13.91 12.71 -11.25
CA CYS A 165 12.79 12.59 -12.20
C CYS A 165 11.46 12.36 -11.48
N PHE A 166 11.46 11.50 -10.46
CA PHE A 166 10.27 11.12 -9.70
C PHE A 166 9.73 12.24 -8.81
N ARG A 167 10.63 13.09 -8.29
CA ARG A 167 10.31 14.22 -7.40
C ARG A 167 10.00 15.52 -8.14
N ARG A 168 9.80 15.51 -9.46
CA ARG A 168 9.46 16.72 -10.22
C ARG A 168 8.19 17.35 -9.65
N ASP A 169 8.37 18.37 -8.81
CA ASP A 169 7.39 19.37 -8.45
C ASP A 169 7.53 20.50 -9.48
N PRO A 170 6.67 20.56 -10.53
CA PRO A 170 6.73 21.62 -11.52
C PRO A 170 6.29 22.98 -10.96
N SER A 171 5.66 23.04 -9.79
CA SER A 171 5.03 24.24 -9.23
C SER A 171 5.92 25.00 -8.24
N ASN A 172 6.93 24.36 -7.66
CA ASN A 172 7.66 24.92 -6.53
C ASN A 172 9.15 25.13 -6.84
N SER A 173 9.44 26.19 -7.61
CA SER A 173 10.82 26.66 -7.81
C SER A 173 11.53 27.07 -6.49
N LYS A 174 10.79 27.24 -5.39
CA LYS A 174 11.30 27.57 -4.05
C LYS A 174 11.72 26.34 -3.22
N SER A 175 11.28 25.13 -3.56
CA SER A 175 11.71 23.88 -2.90
C SER A 175 13.00 23.30 -3.50
N ARG A 176 13.58 23.95 -4.53
CA ARG A 176 14.90 23.64 -5.12
C ARG A 176 16.09 23.67 -4.16
N GLY A 177 15.89 23.89 -2.85
CA GLY A 177 16.97 24.12 -1.88
C GLY A 177 17.03 23.18 -0.67
N LYS A 178 16.11 22.22 -0.49
CA LYS A 178 16.22 21.23 0.59
C LYS A 178 15.95 19.84 0.04
N GLU A 179 17.01 19.25 -0.50
CA GLU A 179 17.01 17.84 -0.89
C GLU A 179 16.65 17.01 0.35
N LYS A 180 15.48 16.36 0.34
CA LYS A 180 15.17 15.38 1.40
C LYS A 180 16.22 14.26 1.30
N PRO A 181 16.92 13.92 2.40
CA PRO A 181 18.03 12.96 2.38
C PRO A 181 17.59 11.53 2.09
N PHE A 182 16.29 11.26 2.14
CA PHE A 182 15.67 9.96 1.87
C PHE A 182 14.67 10.05 0.73
N GLY A 183 14.53 8.95 -0.03
CA GLY A 183 13.47 8.68 -1.00
C GLY A 183 12.07 8.56 -0.40
N ILE A 184 11.16 7.95 -1.15
CA ILE A 184 9.97 7.33 -0.56
C ILE A 184 10.41 6.05 0.14
N VAL A 185 10.18 5.96 1.44
CA VAL A 185 10.72 4.88 2.28
C VAL A 185 9.65 3.84 2.60
N VAL A 186 9.98 2.56 2.36
CA VAL A 186 9.20 1.41 2.84
C VAL A 186 9.98 0.72 3.95
N LEU A 187 9.47 0.79 5.17
CA LEU A 187 10.00 0.08 6.32
C LEU A 187 9.38 -1.32 6.36
N LEU A 188 10.23 -2.35 6.26
CA LEU A 188 9.77 -3.73 6.31
C LEU A 188 9.84 -4.22 7.75
N ALA A 189 8.73 -4.77 8.25
CA ALA A 189 8.68 -5.36 9.57
C ALA A 189 8.45 -6.88 9.47
N PRO A 190 9.51 -7.71 9.61
CA PRO A 190 9.41 -9.15 9.41
C PRO A 190 8.51 -9.83 10.44
N GLU A 191 8.38 -9.25 11.63
CA GLU A 191 7.61 -9.79 12.74
C GLU A 191 6.73 -8.69 13.36
N ARG A 192 5.63 -9.13 13.97
CA ARG A 192 4.65 -8.22 14.59
C ARG A 192 5.25 -7.30 15.66
N PRO A 193 6.14 -7.78 16.56
CA PRO A 193 6.68 -6.92 17.62
C PRO A 193 7.56 -5.80 17.04
N HIS A 194 8.30 -6.07 15.97
CA HIS A 194 9.09 -5.06 15.29
C HIS A 194 8.23 -4.01 14.58
N TYR A 195 7.11 -4.44 13.97
CA TYR A 195 6.11 -3.51 13.42
C TYR A 195 5.57 -2.57 14.50
N LEU A 196 5.16 -3.11 15.64
CA LEU A 196 4.67 -2.30 16.77
C LEU A 196 5.76 -1.41 17.36
N ALA A 197 7.02 -1.85 17.37
CA ALA A 197 8.15 -1.05 17.80
C ALA A 197 8.38 0.17 16.89
N LEU A 198 8.23 0.02 15.57
CA LEU A 198 8.34 1.12 14.62
C LEU A 198 7.19 2.13 14.79
N LEU A 199 5.95 1.68 14.98
CA LEU A 199 4.82 2.56 15.35
C LEU A 199 5.02 3.24 16.71
N GLY A 200 5.54 2.49 17.68
CA GLY A 200 5.92 2.98 18.99
C GLY A 200 6.91 4.13 18.88
N ALA A 201 8.00 3.91 18.15
CA ALA A 201 9.04 4.92 17.95
C ALA A 201 8.53 6.15 17.20
N ALA A 202 7.70 5.98 16.17
CA ALA A 202 7.06 7.10 15.46
C ALA A 202 6.17 7.94 16.40
N GLY A 203 5.37 7.29 17.26
CA GLY A 203 4.52 7.98 18.24
C GLY A 203 5.30 8.62 19.39
N VAL A 204 6.42 8.04 19.82
CA VAL A 204 7.32 8.65 20.83
C VAL A 204 7.96 9.92 20.26
N LEU A 205 8.40 9.88 19.00
CA LEU A 205 9.12 10.99 18.36
C LEU A 205 8.17 12.06 17.79
N ASP A 206 6.92 11.73 17.50
CA ASP A 206 5.89 12.67 17.04
C ASP A 206 4.59 12.57 17.85
N GLY A 207 4.52 13.36 18.92
CA GLY A 207 3.35 13.43 19.80
C GLY A 207 2.04 13.82 19.11
N ARG A 208 2.09 14.44 17.91
CA ARG A 208 0.87 14.84 17.16
C ARG A 208 0.11 13.62 16.62
N TYR A 209 0.84 12.59 16.18
CA TYR A 209 0.26 11.37 15.60
C TYR A 209 0.26 10.19 16.57
N GLN A 210 0.80 10.35 17.78
CA GLN A 210 0.86 9.30 18.80
C GLN A 210 -0.48 8.59 19.02
N LYS A 211 -1.56 9.35 19.22
CA LYS A 211 -2.91 8.77 19.41
C LYS A 211 -3.37 7.93 18.23
N TRP A 212 -3.00 8.35 17.02
CA TRP A 212 -3.37 7.65 15.79
C TRP A 212 -2.55 6.37 15.62
N PHE A 213 -1.23 6.44 15.78
CA PHE A 213 -0.35 5.27 15.69
C PHE A 213 -0.64 4.21 16.75
N TRP A 214 -1.03 4.63 17.96
CA TRP A 214 -1.19 3.73 19.11
C TRP A 214 -2.65 3.32 19.35
N ASP A 215 -3.52 3.66 18.41
CA ASP A 215 -4.90 3.19 18.40
C ASP A 215 -4.92 1.65 18.29
N PRO A 216 -5.89 0.95 18.92
CA PRO A 216 -6.05 -0.50 18.77
C PRO A 216 -6.11 -0.97 17.31
N SER A 217 -6.65 -0.15 16.40
CA SER A 217 -6.62 -0.42 14.95
C SER A 217 -5.20 -0.53 14.39
N GLY A 218 -4.27 0.32 14.84
CA GLY A 218 -2.85 0.26 14.47
C GLY A 218 -2.23 -1.07 14.85
N ARG A 219 -2.69 -1.70 15.96
CA ARG A 219 -2.21 -3.03 16.38
C ARG A 219 -2.64 -4.15 15.46
N ARG A 220 -3.61 -3.95 14.58
CA ARG A 220 -4.10 -4.97 13.65
C ARG A 220 -3.78 -4.65 12.19
N SER A 221 -3.34 -3.43 11.91
CA SER A 221 -3.09 -2.97 10.55
C SER A 221 -2.07 -3.85 9.81
N ALA A 222 -2.39 -4.10 8.53
CA ALA A 222 -1.55 -4.77 7.54
C ALA A 222 -0.61 -3.78 6.79
N GLY A 223 -0.64 -2.49 7.13
CA GLY A 223 0.23 -1.49 6.52
C GLY A 223 -0.12 -0.10 7.03
N THR A 224 0.88 0.70 7.37
CA THR A 224 0.65 2.02 7.96
C THR A 224 1.47 3.07 7.22
N PRO A 225 0.83 4.03 6.53
CA PRO A 225 1.49 5.27 6.15
C PRO A 225 1.97 5.96 7.44
N LEU A 226 3.26 6.21 7.57
CA LEU A 226 3.80 6.90 8.75
C LEU A 226 3.78 8.41 8.54
N TYR A 227 4.35 8.84 7.43
CA TYR A 227 4.44 10.23 7.02
C TYR A 227 4.25 10.30 5.51
N ARG A 228 4.15 11.51 4.94
CA ARG A 228 3.87 11.68 3.50
C ARG A 228 4.82 10.86 2.64
N GLY A 229 6.11 10.74 2.97
CA GLY A 229 7.12 10.01 2.22
C GLY A 229 7.46 8.61 2.72
N SER A 230 6.75 8.07 3.72
CA SER A 230 7.15 6.80 4.33
C SER A 230 5.99 5.94 4.79
N CYS A 231 6.14 4.63 4.61
CA CYS A 231 5.19 3.64 5.07
C CYS A 231 5.87 2.46 5.75
N LEU A 232 5.10 1.76 6.56
CA LEU A 232 5.49 0.60 7.34
C LEU A 232 4.64 -0.60 6.93
N VAL A 233 5.29 -1.71 6.58
CA VAL A 233 4.61 -2.93 6.11
C VAL A 233 5.05 -4.15 6.91
N PRO A 234 4.14 -4.83 7.64
CA PRO A 234 4.43 -6.07 8.34
C PRO A 234 4.40 -7.28 7.41
N PHE A 235 5.23 -8.29 7.70
CA PHE A 235 5.16 -9.63 7.07
C PHE A 235 4.36 -10.63 7.90
N ALA A 236 3.56 -10.14 8.83
CA ALA A 236 2.71 -10.93 9.69
C ALA A 236 1.37 -10.23 9.94
N TYR A 237 0.32 -11.04 10.09
CA TYR A 237 -0.99 -10.57 10.54
C TYR A 237 -0.91 -10.08 11.99
N GLY A 238 -1.75 -9.09 12.32
CA GLY A 238 -2.00 -8.68 13.71
C GLY A 238 -3.06 -9.55 14.39
N PRO A 239 -3.33 -9.32 15.69
CA PRO A 239 -4.34 -10.05 16.44
C PRO A 239 -5.75 -9.82 15.90
N ASN A 240 -6.62 -10.81 16.10
CA ASN A 240 -7.97 -10.82 15.54
C ASN A 240 -8.98 -9.95 16.28
N THR A 241 -8.70 -9.63 17.54
CA THR A 241 -9.55 -8.85 18.41
C THR A 241 -8.71 -7.80 19.14
N ASP A 242 -9.35 -6.77 19.69
CA ASP A 242 -8.65 -5.75 20.49
C ASP A 242 -7.97 -6.35 21.73
N GLU A 243 -8.51 -7.46 22.22
CA GLU A 243 -8.02 -8.22 23.37
C GLU A 243 -6.97 -9.28 23.02
N GLY A 244 -6.68 -9.49 21.73
CA GLY A 244 -5.72 -10.51 21.29
C GLY A 244 -4.27 -10.17 21.65
N PRO A 245 -3.39 -11.19 21.74
CA PRO A 245 -1.98 -10.99 22.07
C PRO A 245 -1.30 -10.08 21.05
N HIS A 246 -0.88 -8.88 21.50
CA HIS A 246 -0.35 -7.83 20.61
C HIS A 246 0.87 -8.24 19.80
N CYS A 247 1.58 -9.22 20.33
CA CYS A 247 2.93 -9.57 19.95
C CYS A 247 2.96 -10.90 19.15
N GLU A 248 1.80 -11.53 18.95
CA GLU A 248 1.67 -12.75 18.18
C GLU A 248 2.02 -12.49 16.71
N THR A 249 2.90 -13.33 16.17
CA THR A 249 3.35 -13.25 14.78
C THR A 249 2.74 -14.40 14.01
N GLN A 250 1.76 -14.09 13.16
CA GLN A 250 1.20 -15.03 12.19
C GLN A 250 1.74 -14.68 10.80
N PRO A 251 2.68 -15.44 10.24
CA PRO A 251 3.38 -15.05 9.02
C PRO A 251 2.43 -14.96 7.81
N LEU A 252 2.65 -13.94 6.98
CA LEU A 252 2.05 -13.84 5.65
C LEU A 252 2.71 -14.84 4.69
N GLU A 253 1.95 -15.32 3.70
CA GLU A 253 2.55 -16.05 2.58
C GLU A 253 3.46 -15.13 1.75
N PRO A 254 4.56 -15.64 1.14
CA PRO A 254 5.50 -14.80 0.41
C PRO A 254 4.88 -13.92 -0.68
N GLN A 255 3.92 -14.46 -1.44
CA GLN A 255 3.21 -13.70 -2.49
C GLN A 255 2.38 -12.54 -1.91
N ASP A 256 1.81 -12.72 -0.72
CA ASP A 256 0.95 -11.74 -0.06
C ASP A 256 1.79 -10.58 0.47
N ARG A 257 3.00 -10.88 0.96
CA ARG A 257 3.96 -9.84 1.38
C ARG A 257 4.28 -8.90 0.23
N VAL A 258 4.54 -9.44 -0.96
CA VAL A 258 4.86 -8.63 -2.14
C VAL A 258 3.65 -7.75 -2.50
N GLN A 259 2.45 -8.33 -2.57
CA GLN A 259 1.23 -7.59 -2.90
C GLN A 259 0.96 -6.48 -1.88
N LEU A 260 1.04 -6.79 -0.58
CA LEU A 260 0.81 -5.83 0.50
C LEU A 260 1.81 -4.68 0.50
N VAL A 261 3.09 -4.97 0.23
CA VAL A 261 4.12 -3.93 0.09
C VAL A 261 3.79 -3.01 -1.09
N ILE A 262 3.49 -3.55 -2.26
CA ILE A 262 3.19 -2.72 -3.44
C ILE A 262 1.92 -1.90 -3.24
N HIS A 263 0.88 -2.50 -2.68
CA HIS A 263 -0.37 -1.82 -2.43
C HIS A 263 -0.16 -0.64 -1.46
N THR A 264 0.51 -0.87 -0.33
CA THR A 264 0.79 0.19 0.68
C THR A 264 1.73 1.27 0.13
N LEU A 265 2.74 0.86 -0.64
CA LEU A 265 3.67 1.78 -1.29
C LEU A 265 2.97 2.63 -2.34
N SER A 266 2.05 2.09 -3.14
CA SER A 266 1.31 2.86 -4.14
C SER A 266 0.46 3.96 -3.51
N HIS A 267 -0.20 3.70 -2.37
CA HIS A 267 -0.86 4.74 -1.58
C HIS A 267 0.11 5.84 -1.15
N THR A 268 1.31 5.45 -0.70
CA THR A 268 2.36 6.38 -0.28
C THR A 268 2.85 7.23 -1.46
N VAL A 269 3.13 6.60 -2.61
CA VAL A 269 3.50 7.29 -3.86
C VAL A 269 2.42 8.28 -4.26
N THR A 270 1.15 7.85 -4.31
CA THR A 270 0.01 8.68 -4.68
C THR A 270 -0.10 9.91 -3.76
N SER A 271 0.02 9.74 -2.43
CA SER A 271 -0.03 10.84 -1.47
C SER A 271 1.15 11.84 -1.58
N ASN A 272 2.30 11.38 -2.07
CA ASN A 272 3.43 12.28 -2.35
C ASN A 272 3.17 13.07 -3.62
N VAL A 273 2.82 12.36 -4.68
CA VAL A 273 2.85 12.84 -6.06
C VAL A 273 1.56 13.58 -6.42
N THR A 274 0.40 13.07 -6.03
CA THR A 274 -0.92 13.66 -6.27
C THR A 274 -1.69 13.76 -4.94
N PRO A 275 -1.28 14.63 -4.00
CA PRO A 275 -1.85 14.71 -2.65
C PRO A 275 -3.35 15.08 -2.65
N VAL A 276 -3.84 15.69 -3.73
CA VAL A 276 -5.24 16.08 -3.92
C VAL A 276 -6.12 14.96 -4.50
N ALA A 277 -5.55 13.80 -4.82
CA ALA A 277 -6.31 12.68 -5.35
C ALA A 277 -7.35 12.19 -4.33
N PRO A 278 -8.62 11.97 -4.71
CA PRO A 278 -9.62 11.43 -3.80
C PRO A 278 -9.28 9.97 -3.44
N THR A 279 -9.67 9.54 -2.24
CA THR A 279 -9.29 8.22 -1.70
C THR A 279 -9.68 7.05 -2.61
N TRP A 280 -10.85 7.11 -3.26
CA TRP A 280 -11.28 6.04 -4.18
C TRP A 280 -10.33 5.91 -5.38
N PHE A 281 -9.77 7.03 -5.86
CA PHE A 281 -8.84 7.04 -6.98
C PHE A 281 -7.47 6.56 -6.56
N ALA A 282 -7.02 6.96 -5.37
CA ALA A 282 -5.79 6.44 -4.76
C ALA A 282 -5.86 4.92 -4.55
N GLU A 283 -7.00 4.40 -4.09
CA GLU A 283 -7.23 2.95 -3.99
C GLU A 283 -7.21 2.28 -5.37
N GLY A 284 -7.92 2.85 -6.36
CA GLY A 284 -7.91 2.34 -7.73
C GLY A 284 -6.50 2.25 -8.31
N LEU A 285 -5.66 3.26 -8.05
CA LEU A 285 -4.23 3.27 -8.41
C LEU A 285 -3.47 2.18 -7.67
N ALA A 286 -3.66 2.01 -6.36
CA ALA A 286 -2.99 0.99 -5.57
C ALA A 286 -3.30 -0.43 -6.04
N LEU A 287 -4.56 -0.70 -6.38
CA LEU A 287 -5.00 -1.94 -7.00
C LEU A 287 -4.36 -2.16 -8.37
N PHE A 288 -4.44 -1.14 -9.22
CA PHE A 288 -3.88 -1.17 -10.57
C PHE A 288 -2.38 -1.48 -10.54
N ASP A 289 -1.65 -0.75 -9.72
CA ASP A 289 -0.22 -0.88 -9.49
C ASP A 289 0.15 -2.27 -8.95
N THR A 290 -0.60 -2.77 -7.97
CA THR A 290 -0.38 -4.09 -7.39
C THR A 290 -0.51 -5.19 -8.43
N ILE A 291 -1.61 -5.20 -9.19
CA ILE A 291 -1.85 -6.19 -10.26
C ILE A 291 -0.73 -6.13 -11.30
N ARG A 292 -0.34 -4.93 -11.77
CA ARG A 292 0.67 -4.80 -12.82
C ARG A 292 2.09 -5.13 -12.36
N ALA A 293 2.47 -4.71 -11.16
CA ALA A 293 3.83 -4.92 -10.65
C ALA A 293 4.06 -6.38 -10.24
N THR A 294 3.05 -7.00 -9.60
CA THR A 294 3.18 -8.34 -9.03
C THR A 294 2.66 -9.44 -9.96
N GLY A 295 1.82 -9.11 -10.94
CA GLY A 295 1.08 -10.09 -11.72
C GLY A 295 0.05 -10.86 -10.88
N ALA A 296 -0.31 -10.31 -9.71
CA ALA A 296 -1.24 -10.94 -8.80
C ALA A 296 -2.65 -10.99 -9.37
N ASP A 297 -3.37 -12.01 -8.91
CA ASP A 297 -4.80 -12.13 -9.08
C ASP A 297 -5.50 -10.94 -8.41
N GLU A 298 -6.33 -10.24 -9.16
CA GLU A 298 -7.13 -9.10 -8.68
C GLU A 298 -7.92 -9.41 -7.41
N THR A 299 -8.37 -10.66 -7.24
CA THR A 299 -9.13 -11.13 -6.07
C THR A 299 -8.27 -11.34 -4.83
N MET A 300 -6.95 -11.30 -5.00
CA MET A 300 -5.92 -11.40 -3.97
C MET A 300 -5.31 -10.03 -3.65
N CYS A 301 -5.46 -9.06 -4.55
CA CYS A 301 -4.84 -7.73 -4.45
C CYS A 301 -5.46 -6.84 -3.37
N THR A 302 -6.56 -7.27 -2.75
CA THR A 302 -7.26 -6.51 -1.72
C THR A 302 -8.10 -7.39 -0.79
N GLY A 303 -8.28 -6.89 0.43
CA GLY A 303 -8.94 -7.58 1.53
C GLY A 303 -7.91 -8.06 2.55
N VAL A 304 -8.13 -7.71 3.81
CA VAL A 304 -7.46 -8.37 4.94
C VAL A 304 -8.12 -9.72 5.15
N ARG A 305 -7.43 -10.72 5.71
CA ARG A 305 -8.14 -11.92 6.19
C ARG A 305 -9.26 -11.47 7.12
N GLU A 306 -10.33 -12.25 7.24
CA GLU A 306 -11.48 -11.95 8.12
C GLU A 306 -11.08 -11.58 9.55
N GLN A 307 -9.87 -11.99 9.89
CA GLN A 307 -9.15 -11.88 11.14
C GLN A 307 -8.31 -10.61 11.30
N THR A 308 -8.19 -9.72 10.31
CA THR A 308 -7.33 -8.50 10.39
C THR A 308 -8.10 -7.20 10.18
N GLN A 309 -9.40 -7.16 10.50
CA GLN A 309 -10.25 -5.98 10.32
C GLN A 309 -9.67 -4.74 11.03
N THR A 310 -8.86 -3.93 10.36
CA THR A 310 -8.85 -2.48 10.54
C THR A 310 -8.18 -1.73 9.39
N MET A 311 -8.74 -0.54 9.17
CA MET A 311 -8.62 0.29 7.99
C MET A 311 -7.20 0.73 7.63
N MET A 312 -6.94 0.81 6.32
CA MET A 312 -6.16 1.91 5.74
C MET A 312 -6.92 3.23 5.96
N GLN A 313 -6.89 3.77 7.18
CA GLN A 313 -7.24 5.17 7.39
C GLN A 313 -6.06 5.99 6.89
N LEU A 314 -6.20 6.56 5.69
CA LEU A 314 -5.26 7.54 5.16
C LEU A 314 -5.29 8.79 6.06
N GLY A 315 -4.43 8.82 7.08
CA GLY A 315 -4.10 9.98 7.90
C GLY A 315 -5.25 10.62 8.71
N PRO A 316 -4.92 11.54 9.61
CA PRO A 316 -5.92 12.36 10.30
C PRO A 316 -6.58 13.32 9.31
N GLY A 317 -7.89 13.16 9.11
CA GLY A 317 -8.71 14.01 8.23
C GLY A 317 -9.70 13.24 7.36
N ASN A 318 -9.43 11.96 7.07
CA ASN A 318 -10.34 11.14 6.26
C ASN A 318 -11.44 10.52 7.11
N THR A 319 -12.54 11.25 7.26
CA THR A 319 -13.76 10.70 7.86
C THR A 319 -14.29 9.55 7.00
N ALA A 320 -14.56 8.41 7.62
CA ALA A 320 -15.11 7.18 7.05
C ALA A 320 -16.57 7.30 6.51
N ARG A 321 -16.96 8.47 5.96
CA ARG A 321 -18.33 8.78 5.54
C ARG A 321 -18.59 8.56 4.05
N GLY A 322 -17.59 8.17 3.26
CA GLY A 322 -17.72 7.87 1.83
C GLY A 322 -17.53 6.37 1.50
N PRO A 323 -17.84 5.94 0.26
CA PRO A 323 -17.64 4.56 -0.23
C PRO A 323 -16.22 4.02 -0.01
N ALA A 324 -15.21 4.90 -0.01
CA ALA A 324 -13.84 4.56 0.33
C ALA A 324 -13.66 3.98 1.74
N GLY A 325 -14.46 4.43 2.72
CA GLY A 325 -14.46 3.90 4.09
C GLY A 325 -14.99 2.46 4.17
N MET A 326 -15.65 1.96 3.12
CA MET A 326 -16.20 0.61 3.07
C MET A 326 -15.25 -0.42 2.48
N LEU A 327 -14.18 0.00 1.77
CA LEU A 327 -13.21 -0.89 1.13
C LEU A 327 -12.56 -1.89 2.11
N VAL A 328 -12.67 -1.60 3.40
CA VAL A 328 -12.14 -2.37 4.53
C VAL A 328 -13.13 -3.39 5.10
N TRP A 329 -14.36 -3.45 4.58
CA TRP A 329 -15.44 -4.32 5.07
C TRP A 329 -15.41 -5.72 4.46
N VAL A 330 -14.61 -5.93 3.41
CA VAL A 330 -14.54 -7.22 2.72
C VAL A 330 -13.25 -7.90 3.06
N THR A 331 -13.42 -9.14 3.52
CA THR A 331 -12.32 -10.00 3.85
C THR A 331 -11.81 -10.64 2.57
N ARG A 332 -10.53 -10.93 2.53
CA ARG A 332 -9.89 -11.59 1.40
C ARG A 332 -10.67 -12.83 0.98
N GLU A 333 -11.13 -13.65 1.93
CA GLU A 333 -11.76 -14.94 1.66
C GLU A 333 -13.24 -14.86 1.19
N ALA A 334 -13.93 -13.74 1.36
CA ALA A 334 -15.37 -13.64 1.15
C ALA A 334 -15.82 -13.06 -0.21
N SER A 335 -14.90 -12.69 -1.11
CA SER A 335 -15.27 -12.03 -2.37
C SER A 335 -15.93 -13.00 -3.38
N PRO A 336 -17.13 -12.69 -3.92
CA PRO A 336 -17.78 -13.45 -4.98
C PRO A 336 -17.20 -13.16 -6.36
N TYR A 337 -16.32 -12.16 -6.50
CA TYR A 337 -15.60 -11.84 -7.73
C TYR A 337 -14.44 -12.84 -7.98
N ARG A 338 -14.38 -13.93 -7.20
CA ARG A 338 -13.34 -14.96 -7.17
C ARG A 338 -13.50 -16.12 -8.15
N GLU A 339 -14.56 -16.15 -8.96
CA GLU A 339 -14.82 -17.29 -9.86
C GLU A 339 -13.81 -17.42 -11.03
N GLY A 340 -12.77 -16.60 -11.10
CA GLY A 340 -11.59 -16.91 -11.90
C GLY A 340 -10.42 -15.97 -11.64
N SER A 341 -9.20 -16.52 -11.68
CA SER A 341 -7.98 -15.71 -11.69
C SER A 341 -7.88 -14.95 -13.01
N SER A 342 -7.65 -13.63 -12.92
CA SER A 342 -7.53 -12.78 -14.10
C SER A 342 -6.49 -11.69 -13.88
N PRO A 343 -5.57 -11.45 -14.83
CA PRO A 343 -4.69 -10.28 -14.79
C PRO A 343 -5.39 -9.03 -15.35
N ARG A 344 -6.74 -9.01 -15.42
CA ARG A 344 -7.53 -8.03 -16.20
C ARG A 344 -8.48 -7.19 -15.34
N PHE A 345 -8.06 -6.73 -14.17
CA PHE A 345 -8.70 -5.66 -13.37
C PHE A 345 -10.23 -5.76 -13.15
N PHE A 346 -10.73 -6.92 -12.74
CA PHE A 346 -12.14 -7.24 -12.45
C PHE A 346 -13.09 -7.00 -13.61
N LEU A 347 -12.56 -6.84 -14.83
CA LEU A 347 -13.33 -6.36 -15.97
C LEU A 347 -14.40 -7.34 -16.42
N LYS A 348 -14.14 -8.65 -16.29
CA LYS A 348 -15.11 -9.69 -16.65
C LYS A 348 -16.29 -9.68 -15.68
N GLU A 349 -16.01 -9.53 -14.40
CA GLU A 349 -16.96 -9.55 -13.31
C GLU A 349 -17.77 -8.24 -13.28
N LEU A 350 -17.12 -7.09 -13.51
CA LEU A 350 -17.80 -5.82 -13.73
C LEU A 350 -18.69 -5.87 -14.98
N ALA A 351 -18.23 -6.50 -16.06
CA ALA A 351 -19.03 -6.68 -17.26
C ALA A 351 -20.23 -7.60 -17.03
N ALA A 352 -20.09 -8.65 -16.22
CA ALA A 352 -21.19 -9.52 -15.82
C ALA A 352 -22.19 -8.80 -14.89
N ALA A 353 -21.70 -7.96 -13.97
CA ALA A 353 -22.53 -7.19 -13.04
C ALA A 353 -23.26 -6.03 -13.72
N TRP A 354 -22.72 -5.47 -14.81
CA TRP A 354 -23.32 -4.34 -15.52
C TRP A 354 -24.66 -4.70 -16.17
N ASP A 355 -25.61 -3.78 -16.19
CA ASP A 355 -26.83 -3.87 -16.97
C ASP A 355 -27.11 -2.48 -17.53
N ALA A 356 -27.09 -2.35 -18.86
CA ALA A 356 -27.24 -1.04 -19.51
C ALA A 356 -28.57 -0.33 -19.18
N LYS A 357 -29.60 -1.08 -18.76
CA LYS A 357 -30.86 -0.50 -18.31
C LYS A 357 -30.88 -0.25 -16.82
N ARG A 358 -30.27 -1.11 -15.99
CA ARG A 358 -30.45 -1.14 -14.53
C ARG A 358 -29.26 -0.64 -13.71
N GLY A 359 -28.05 -0.60 -14.26
CA GLY A 359 -26.81 -0.31 -13.54
C GLY A 359 -26.06 -1.58 -13.14
N PHE A 360 -25.18 -1.49 -12.15
CA PHE A 360 -24.42 -2.63 -11.64
C PHE A 360 -25.23 -3.43 -10.62
N ALA A 361 -25.27 -4.74 -10.78
CA ALA A 361 -25.82 -5.65 -9.80
C ALA A 361 -24.91 -5.71 -8.56
N ILE A 362 -25.51 -5.46 -7.39
CA ILE A 362 -24.86 -5.60 -6.09
C ILE A 362 -25.31 -6.93 -5.47
N LEU A 363 -24.34 -7.75 -5.08
CA LEU A 363 -24.57 -9.03 -4.44
C LEU A 363 -24.73 -8.87 -2.93
N ASP A 364 -25.57 -9.69 -2.32
CA ASP A 364 -25.49 -10.01 -0.89
C ASP A 364 -24.49 -11.16 -0.73
N LEU A 365 -23.33 -10.91 -0.10
CA LEU A 365 -22.30 -11.95 0.03
C LEU A 365 -22.67 -13.05 1.01
N ASP A 366 -23.50 -12.74 2.00
CA ASP A 366 -23.92 -13.73 2.99
C ASP A 366 -25.02 -14.63 2.39
N ALA A 367 -25.84 -14.10 1.48
CA ALA A 367 -26.92 -14.84 0.81
C ALA A 367 -26.57 -15.37 -0.60
N GLY A 368 -25.44 -14.97 -1.19
CA GLY A 368 -24.98 -15.40 -2.52
C GLY A 368 -25.90 -15.03 -3.68
N LYS A 369 -26.67 -13.94 -3.59
CA LYS A 369 -27.66 -13.54 -4.59
C LYS A 369 -27.61 -12.03 -4.87
N VAL A 370 -28.12 -11.62 -6.04
CA VAL A 370 -28.31 -10.20 -6.35
C VAL A 370 -29.32 -9.60 -5.38
N ALA A 371 -28.91 -8.55 -4.66
CA ALA A 371 -29.74 -7.81 -3.73
C ALA A 371 -30.41 -6.61 -4.39
N GLN A 372 -29.64 -5.80 -5.12
CA GLN A 372 -30.11 -4.59 -5.78
C GLN A 372 -29.24 -4.18 -6.97
N TYR A 373 -29.64 -3.11 -7.67
CA TYR A 373 -28.88 -2.52 -8.77
C TYR A 373 -28.54 -1.06 -8.49
N GLU A 374 -27.31 -0.64 -8.79
CA GLU A 374 -26.81 0.71 -8.57
C GLU A 374 -26.37 1.36 -9.89
N ARG A 375 -26.92 2.53 -10.22
CA ARG A 375 -26.63 3.25 -11.48
C ARG A 375 -25.58 4.34 -11.37
N GLY A 376 -25.11 4.61 -10.16
CA GLY A 376 -24.23 5.72 -9.87
C GLY A 376 -24.96 7.07 -9.78
N PRO A 377 -24.19 8.17 -9.71
CA PRO A 377 -22.72 8.21 -9.80
C PRO A 377 -22.06 7.47 -8.64
N LEU A 378 -21.00 6.72 -8.95
CA LEU A 378 -20.21 6.02 -7.95
C LEU A 378 -18.92 6.78 -7.63
N LEU A 379 -18.50 7.71 -8.50
CA LEU A 379 -17.28 8.50 -8.37
C LEU A 379 -17.61 9.99 -8.16
N GLY A 380 -16.67 10.71 -7.52
CA GLY A 380 -16.77 12.15 -7.22
C GLY A 380 -16.38 12.45 -5.78
N ALA A 381 -15.98 13.69 -5.45
CA ALA A 381 -15.62 14.03 -4.06
C ALA A 381 -16.83 14.03 -3.12
N ARG A 382 -18.04 14.11 -3.70
CA ARG A 382 -19.34 14.02 -3.00
C ARG A 382 -20.08 12.71 -3.24
N ALA A 383 -19.45 11.69 -3.81
CA ALA A 383 -20.06 10.37 -3.89
C ALA A 383 -20.26 9.85 -2.46
N VAL A 384 -21.49 9.94 -1.96
CA VAL A 384 -21.88 9.40 -0.66
C VAL A 384 -22.25 7.95 -0.84
N LEU A 385 -21.98 7.13 0.18
CA LEU A 385 -22.53 5.79 0.24
C LEU A 385 -24.06 5.87 0.05
N PRO A 386 -24.64 5.20 -0.98
CA PRO A 386 -26.09 5.24 -1.17
C PRO A 386 -26.82 4.82 0.11
N ASP A 387 -27.88 5.56 0.50
CA ASP A 387 -28.67 5.26 1.70
C ASP A 387 -29.24 3.83 1.67
N SER A 388 -29.54 3.34 0.46
CA SER A 388 -29.95 1.96 0.18
C SER A 388 -28.93 0.94 0.68
N ILE A 389 -27.63 1.24 0.58
CA ILE A 389 -26.54 0.40 1.07
C ILE A 389 -26.24 0.68 2.55
N ALA A 390 -26.23 1.95 2.97
CA ALA A 390 -25.95 2.33 4.35
C ALA A 390 -26.92 1.65 5.35
N SER A 391 -28.19 1.51 4.94
CA SER A 391 -29.24 0.85 5.73
C SER A 391 -29.38 -0.66 5.46
N ALA A 392 -28.64 -1.22 4.51
CA ALA A 392 -28.75 -2.63 4.13
C ALA A 392 -28.14 -3.60 5.18
N PRO A 393 -28.50 -4.90 5.12
CA PRO A 393 -27.83 -5.96 5.86
C PRO A 393 -26.32 -6.04 5.56
N ASP A 394 -25.55 -6.61 6.49
CA ASP A 394 -24.08 -6.67 6.40
C ASP A 394 -23.60 -7.38 5.13
N GLY A 395 -24.24 -8.47 4.71
CA GLY A 395 -23.90 -9.17 3.47
C GLY A 395 -23.99 -8.29 2.21
N VAL A 396 -24.98 -7.39 2.14
CA VAL A 396 -25.13 -6.42 1.04
C VAL A 396 -24.06 -5.34 1.11
N LYS A 397 -23.76 -4.84 2.32
CA LYS A 397 -22.68 -3.86 2.55
C LYS A 397 -21.32 -4.39 2.13
N LYS A 398 -21.02 -5.64 2.47
CA LYS A 398 -19.81 -6.35 2.02
C LYS A 398 -19.80 -6.46 0.48
N GLY A 399 -20.93 -6.82 -0.12
CA GLY A 399 -20.98 -6.99 -1.58
C GLY A 399 -20.81 -5.67 -2.35
N PHE A 400 -21.36 -4.57 -1.84
CA PHE A 400 -21.10 -3.26 -2.38
C PHE A 400 -19.64 -2.82 -2.21
N ALA A 401 -19.04 -3.05 -1.05
CA ALA A 401 -17.64 -2.73 -0.81
C ALA A 401 -16.71 -3.46 -1.81
N GLU A 402 -16.98 -4.74 -2.08
CA GLU A 402 -16.23 -5.53 -3.05
C GLU A 402 -16.44 -5.02 -4.48
N PHE A 403 -17.70 -4.77 -4.85
CA PHE A 403 -18.05 -4.14 -6.12
C PHE A 403 -17.31 -2.81 -6.32
N PHE A 404 -17.36 -1.93 -5.33
CA PHE A 404 -16.84 -0.58 -5.42
C PHE A 404 -15.32 -0.58 -5.60
N ARG A 405 -14.64 -1.52 -4.93
CA ARG A 405 -13.21 -1.77 -5.09
C ARG A 405 -12.83 -2.20 -6.50
N ALA A 406 -13.55 -3.19 -7.03
CA ALA A 406 -13.40 -3.63 -8.41
C ALA A 406 -13.64 -2.46 -9.39
N TYR A 407 -14.69 -1.69 -9.13
CA TYR A 407 -15.06 -0.52 -9.93
C TYR A 407 -13.96 0.54 -9.97
N CYS A 408 -13.33 0.88 -8.83
CA CYS A 408 -12.22 1.83 -8.77
C CYS A 408 -11.00 1.38 -9.59
N ALA A 409 -10.59 0.12 -9.45
CA ALA A 409 -9.47 -0.46 -10.20
C ALA A 409 -9.76 -0.50 -11.71
N GLY A 410 -10.96 -0.96 -12.08
CA GLY A 410 -11.41 -0.99 -13.48
C GLY A 410 -11.49 0.40 -14.09
N PHE A 411 -11.89 1.41 -13.31
CA PHE A 411 -11.93 2.80 -13.78
C PHE A 411 -10.53 3.36 -14.05
N VAL A 412 -9.55 3.10 -13.17
CA VAL A 412 -8.15 3.49 -13.41
C VAL A 412 -7.58 2.80 -14.64
N ASP A 413 -7.87 1.51 -14.84
CA ASP A 413 -7.46 0.80 -16.06
C ASP A 413 -8.11 1.38 -17.32
N TYR A 414 -9.39 1.75 -17.25
CA TYR A 414 -10.08 2.49 -18.30
C TYR A 414 -9.36 3.80 -18.65
N LEU A 415 -8.96 4.61 -17.67
CA LEU A 415 -8.21 5.85 -17.92
C LEU A 415 -6.83 5.58 -18.53
N PHE A 416 -6.18 4.47 -18.15
CA PHE A 416 -4.89 4.08 -18.68
C PHE A 416 -4.98 3.61 -20.14
N GLU A 417 -6.02 2.87 -20.50
CA GLU A 417 -6.22 2.42 -21.88
C GLU A 417 -6.77 3.52 -22.79
N THR A 418 -7.54 4.46 -22.23
CA THR A 418 -8.14 5.57 -22.98
C THR A 418 -7.06 6.54 -23.45
N LYS A 419 -7.00 6.79 -24.76
CA LYS A 419 -6.06 7.73 -25.38
C LYS A 419 -6.76 8.99 -25.86
N LEU A 420 -6.16 10.14 -25.59
CA LEU A 420 -6.51 11.45 -26.13
C LEU A 420 -5.43 11.94 -27.08
N LYS A 421 -5.74 12.05 -28.38
CA LYS A 421 -4.91 12.50 -29.52
C LYS A 421 -3.48 11.94 -29.60
N ASN A 422 -2.62 12.10 -28.60
CA ASN A 422 -1.28 11.52 -28.53
C ASN A 422 -0.89 10.96 -27.13
N ASP A 423 -1.72 11.10 -26.10
CA ASP A 423 -1.39 10.72 -24.71
C ASP A 423 -2.50 9.91 -24.04
N ARG A 424 -2.13 9.05 -23.08
CA ARG A 424 -3.11 8.33 -22.24
C ARG A 424 -3.82 9.31 -21.31
N LEU A 425 -5.12 9.14 -21.11
CA LEU A 425 -5.93 10.01 -20.24
C LEU A 425 -5.42 9.97 -18.80
N LEU A 426 -5.03 8.80 -18.28
CA LEU A 426 -4.44 8.70 -16.94
C LEU A 426 -3.20 9.58 -16.75
N HIS A 427 -2.31 9.66 -17.76
CA HIS A 427 -1.11 10.49 -17.66
C HIS A 427 -1.48 11.97 -17.53
N LEU A 428 -2.44 12.43 -18.35
CA LEU A 428 -2.91 13.82 -18.35
C LEU A 428 -3.59 14.19 -17.03
N VAL A 429 -4.38 13.28 -16.47
CA VAL A 429 -5.02 13.45 -15.16
C VAL A 429 -3.99 13.54 -14.04
N LEU A 430 -3.03 12.61 -13.99
CA LEU A 430 -1.97 12.63 -12.97
C LEU A 430 -1.11 13.89 -13.06
N ALA A 431 -0.76 14.33 -14.28
CA ALA A 431 -0.02 15.57 -14.50
C ALA A 431 -0.79 16.80 -14.00
N GLU A 432 -2.10 16.87 -14.27
CA GLU A 432 -2.96 17.94 -13.76
C GLU A 432 -2.96 17.95 -12.22
N LEU A 433 -3.21 16.80 -11.59
CA LEU A 433 -3.28 16.69 -10.13
C LEU A 433 -1.94 17.00 -9.45
N GLN A 434 -0.82 16.65 -10.07
CA GLN A 434 0.52 17.02 -9.59
C GLN A 434 0.73 18.53 -9.54
N THR A 435 0.12 19.29 -10.46
CA THR A 435 0.27 20.76 -10.51
C THR A 435 -0.62 21.50 -9.53
N ARG A 436 -1.61 20.83 -8.93
CA ARG A 436 -2.55 21.45 -7.99
C ARG A 436 -1.93 21.54 -6.59
N THR A 437 -2.04 22.70 -5.97
CA THR A 437 -1.58 22.91 -4.60
C THR A 437 -2.61 22.41 -3.61
N TYR A 438 -2.23 21.46 -2.76
CA TYR A 438 -3.05 21.03 -1.64
C TYR A 438 -3.11 22.14 -0.57
N ASP A 439 -4.29 22.75 -0.40
CA ASP A 439 -4.56 23.65 0.72
C ASP A 439 -5.34 22.90 1.80
N ALA A 440 -4.68 22.59 2.92
CA ALA A 440 -5.28 21.88 4.05
C ALA A 440 -6.43 22.65 4.72
N SER A 441 -6.61 23.94 4.41
CA SER A 441 -7.66 24.80 4.97
C SER A 441 -8.93 24.87 4.12
N GLN A 442 -8.91 24.33 2.90
CA GLN A 442 -10.08 24.25 2.02
C GLN A 442 -10.61 22.82 2.01
N GLU A 443 -11.93 22.64 2.11
CA GLU A 443 -12.56 21.37 1.72
C GLU A 443 -12.14 21.11 0.26
N ALA A 444 -11.29 20.11 0.05
CA ALA A 444 -10.66 19.87 -1.25
C ALA A 444 -11.74 19.87 -2.35
N PRO A 445 -11.70 20.82 -3.31
CA PRO A 445 -12.59 20.79 -4.46
C PRO A 445 -12.39 19.49 -5.25
N ASP A 446 -13.32 19.21 -6.15
CA ASP A 446 -13.32 18.04 -7.04
C ASP A 446 -12.16 18.07 -8.08
N ASP A 447 -10.90 18.12 -7.63
CA ASP A 447 -9.70 18.33 -8.46
C ASP A 447 -9.54 17.29 -9.58
N LEU A 448 -9.90 16.04 -9.27
CA LEU A 448 -9.92 14.95 -10.25
C LEU A 448 -11.07 15.11 -11.26
N LEU A 449 -12.23 15.59 -10.83
CA LEU A 449 -13.37 15.85 -11.69
C LEU A 449 -13.02 16.95 -12.68
N GLU A 450 -12.51 18.08 -12.21
CA GLU A 450 -12.07 19.18 -13.06
C GLU A 450 -11.00 18.73 -14.06
N ALA A 451 -10.04 17.92 -13.63
CA ALA A 451 -9.04 17.33 -14.53
C ALA A 451 -9.70 16.47 -15.61
N LEU A 452 -10.62 15.58 -15.24
CA LEU A 452 -11.30 14.70 -16.18
C LEU A 452 -12.22 15.49 -17.13
N GLU A 453 -12.98 16.46 -16.64
CA GLU A 453 -13.86 17.32 -17.44
C GLU A 453 -13.04 18.12 -18.47
N LYS A 454 -11.92 18.71 -18.04
CA LYS A 454 -10.99 19.43 -18.92
C LYS A 454 -10.49 18.59 -20.08
N TRP A 455 -10.11 17.33 -19.83
CA TRP A 455 -9.48 16.49 -20.84
C TRP A 455 -10.47 15.68 -21.69
N THR A 456 -11.62 15.31 -21.12
CA THR A 456 -12.63 14.50 -21.81
C THR A 456 -13.76 15.32 -22.43
N ASN A 457 -13.95 16.57 -21.99
CA ASN A 457 -15.10 17.42 -22.30
C ASN A 457 -16.44 16.73 -21.93
N LYS A 458 -16.43 15.90 -20.89
CA LYS A 458 -17.59 15.18 -20.35
C LYS A 458 -17.70 15.41 -18.86
N SER A 459 -18.92 15.60 -18.37
CA SER A 459 -19.13 15.81 -16.95
C SER A 459 -19.08 14.51 -16.14
N LEU A 460 -18.67 14.66 -14.89
CA LEU A 460 -18.81 13.66 -13.83
C LEU A 460 -19.82 14.09 -12.76
N ASP A 461 -20.46 15.27 -12.92
CA ASP A 461 -21.41 15.78 -11.92
C ASP A 461 -22.60 14.80 -11.77
N PRO A 462 -22.85 14.33 -10.53
CA PRO A 462 -24.04 13.55 -10.16
C PRO A 462 -25.36 14.06 -10.76
N ALA A 463 -25.55 15.38 -10.79
CA ALA A 463 -26.78 16.02 -11.23
C ALA A 463 -26.90 16.12 -12.75
N SER A 464 -25.78 16.01 -13.48
CA SER A 464 -25.73 16.15 -14.94
C SER A 464 -25.60 14.81 -15.68
N ALA A 465 -25.71 13.68 -14.97
CA ALA A 465 -25.57 12.32 -15.47
C ALA A 465 -26.59 11.96 -16.59
N GLY A 466 -26.32 12.47 -17.80
CA GLY A 466 -27.04 12.21 -19.03
C GLY A 466 -26.34 11.16 -19.90
N THR A 467 -26.55 11.23 -21.20
CA THR A 467 -25.94 10.31 -22.20
C THR A 467 -24.46 10.55 -22.47
N ASP A 468 -23.83 11.55 -21.85
CA ASP A 468 -22.46 11.97 -22.20
C ASP A 468 -21.55 12.17 -20.97
N SER A 469 -21.65 11.30 -19.96
CA SER A 469 -20.75 11.30 -18.79
C SER A 469 -19.54 10.38 -18.96
N VAL A 470 -18.48 10.63 -18.16
CA VAL A 470 -17.29 9.76 -18.13
C VAL A 470 -17.63 8.37 -17.56
N GLU A 471 -18.44 8.29 -16.50
CA GLU A 471 -18.88 6.99 -15.94
C GLU A 471 -19.70 6.17 -16.93
N ARG A 472 -20.51 6.82 -17.79
CA ARG A 472 -21.22 6.11 -18.87
C ARG A 472 -20.26 5.59 -19.93
N ALA A 473 -19.26 6.40 -20.32
CA ALA A 473 -18.22 5.96 -21.26
C ALA A 473 -17.42 4.77 -20.69
N PHE A 474 -17.20 4.75 -19.38
CA PHE A 474 -16.64 3.60 -18.69
C PHE A 474 -17.57 2.38 -18.73
N GLY A 475 -18.86 2.52 -18.44
CA GLY A 475 -19.85 1.44 -18.57
C GLY A 475 -19.95 0.86 -19.98
N ASP A 476 -19.89 1.71 -21.00
CA ASP A 476 -19.83 1.29 -22.41
C ASP A 476 -18.53 0.56 -22.74
N TRP A 477 -17.39 1.00 -22.18
CA TRP A 477 -16.10 0.35 -22.33
C TRP A 477 -16.05 -1.02 -21.64
N ILE A 478 -16.65 -1.15 -20.46
CA ILE A 478 -16.85 -2.44 -19.78
C ILE A 478 -17.72 -3.37 -20.63
N SER A 479 -18.83 -2.86 -21.18
CA SER A 479 -19.79 -3.65 -21.95
C SER A 479 -19.17 -4.36 -23.17
N ARG A 480 -18.13 -3.77 -23.76
CA ARG A 480 -17.40 -4.35 -24.91
C ARG A 480 -16.48 -5.52 -24.54
N ARG A 481 -16.32 -5.82 -23.25
CA ARG A 481 -15.43 -6.86 -22.71
C ARG A 481 -16.17 -8.12 -22.24
N ARG A 482 -17.47 -8.20 -22.52
CA ARG A 482 -18.29 -9.40 -22.30
C ARG A 482 -17.90 -10.56 -23.20
#